data_AF-A0A3N6E5Q9-F1
#
_entry.id   AF-A0A3N6E5Q9-F1
#
_cell.length_a   1.000
_cell.length_b   1.000
_cell.length_c   1.000
_cell.angle_alpha   90.00
_cell.angle_beta   90.00
_cell.angle_gamma   90.00
#
_symmetry.space_group_name_H-M   'P 1'
#
loop_
_entity.id
_entity.type
_entity.pdbx_description
1 polymer ?
#
loop_
_entity_poly.entity_id
_entity_poly.type
_entity_poly.pdbx_seq_one_letter_code
_entity_poly.pdbx_strand_id
1 'polypeptide(L)'
;MPTYETTSRVAADLGRLSPEQRRRFSQAVAAFVDDLRTGAFRPGLRVKGVRRAPGVFELTWEGNGRATWAYGAEVVREHACV
;
A
#
# COMPACT_ATOMS: atom_id res chain seq x y z
N MET A 1 -14.56 4.17 -7.82
CA MET A 1 -13.64 5.14 -7.21
C MET A 1 -12.65 4.31 -6.40
N PRO A 2 -11.33 4.41 -6.63
CA PRO A 2 -10.38 3.73 -5.78
C PRO A 2 -10.57 4.23 -4.35
N THR A 3 -10.66 3.31 -3.38
CA THR A 3 -10.80 3.61 -1.95
C THR A 3 -9.49 4.05 -1.30
N TYR A 4 -8.44 4.22 -2.11
CA TYR A 4 -7.11 4.63 -1.72
C TYR A 4 -6.64 5.82 -2.56
N GLU A 5 -5.91 6.74 -1.95
CA GLU A 5 -5.27 7.85 -2.65
C GLU A 5 -3.79 7.51 -2.92
N THR A 6 -3.37 7.60 -4.19
CA THR A 6 -1.96 7.46 -4.57
C THR A 6 -1.35 8.85 -4.67
N THR A 7 -0.43 9.19 -3.76
CA THR A 7 0.25 10.49 -3.80
C THR A 7 1.12 10.61 -5.06
N SER A 8 1.35 11.85 -5.54
CA SER A 8 2.20 12.12 -6.70
C SER A 8 3.62 11.56 -6.56
N ARG A 9 4.11 11.46 -5.32
CA ARG A 9 5.40 10.85 -5.00
C ARG A 9 5.39 9.34 -5.24
N VAL A 10 4.35 8.65 -4.78
CA VAL A 10 4.18 7.21 -5.04
C VAL A 10 4.05 6.94 -6.54
N ALA A 11 3.30 7.77 -7.27
CA ALA A 11 3.20 7.63 -8.73
C ALA A 11 4.55 7.79 -9.45
N ALA A 12 5.37 8.76 -9.02
CA ALA A 12 6.71 8.98 -9.57
C ALA A 12 7.67 7.82 -9.26
N ASP A 13 7.63 7.28 -8.03
CA ASP A 13 8.46 6.14 -7.64
C ASP A 13 8.03 4.85 -8.37
N LEU A 14 6.73 4.63 -8.58
CA LEU A 14 6.22 3.54 -9.39
C LEU A 14 6.66 3.62 -10.86
N GLY A 15 6.73 4.83 -11.42
CA GLY A 15 7.20 5.07 -12.78
C GLY A 15 8.70 4.77 -12.97
N ARG A 16 9.49 4.75 -11.89
CA ARG A 16 10.93 4.45 -11.92
C ARG A 16 11.26 2.98 -11.75
N LEU A 17 10.26 2.14 -11.40
CA LEU A 17 10.47 0.70 -11.25
C LEU A 17 10.66 0.04 -12.61
N SER A 18 11.59 -0.92 -12.68
CA SER A 18 11.67 -1.82 -13.82
C SER A 18 10.37 -2.65 -13.95
N PRO A 19 10.07 -3.20 -15.13
CA PRO A 19 8.88 -4.04 -15.31
C PRO A 19 8.81 -5.21 -14.33
N GLU A 20 9.97 -5.81 -14.02
CA GLU A 20 10.06 -6.92 -13.06
C GLU A 20 9.79 -6.44 -11.62
N GLN A 21 10.37 -5.31 -11.23
CA GLN A 21 10.11 -4.68 -9.93
C GLN A 21 8.63 -4.32 -9.77
N ARG A 22 8.00 -3.78 -10.81
CA ARG A 22 6.58 -3.45 -10.81
C ARG A 22 5.69 -4.69 -10.66
N ARG A 23 6.07 -5.80 -11.30
CA ARG A 23 5.38 -7.09 -11.14
C ARG A 23 5.48 -7.60 -9.70
N ARG A 24 6.69 -7.62 -9.12
CA ARG A 24 6.90 -8.04 -7.72
C ARG A 24 6.15 -7.14 -6.74
N PHE A 25 6.17 -5.82 -6.97
CA PHE A 25 5.42 -4.86 -6.18
C PHE A 25 3.91 -5.13 -6.24
N SER A 26 3.36 -5.36 -7.43
CA SER A 26 1.92 -5.65 -7.61
C SER A 26 1.50 -6.94 -6.92
N GLN A 27 2.34 -7.98 -6.94
CA GLN A 27 2.10 -9.23 -6.22
C GLN A 27 2.10 -9.02 -4.71
N ALA A 28 3.03 -8.21 -4.19
CA ALA A 28 3.07 -7.89 -2.77
C ALA A 28 1.86 -7.08 -2.33
N VAL A 29 1.40 -6.11 -3.13
CA VAL A 29 0.16 -5.36 -2.86
C VAL A 29 -1.05 -6.30 -2.84
N ALA A 30 -1.16 -7.23 -3.77
CA ALA A 30 -2.26 -8.20 -3.79
C ALA A 30 -2.27 -9.09 -2.54
N ALA A 31 -1.10 -9.61 -2.15
CA ALA A 31 -0.95 -10.41 -0.93
C ALA A 31 -1.26 -9.59 0.34
N PHE A 32 -0.83 -8.33 0.36
CA PHE A 32 -1.11 -7.41 1.45
C PHE A 32 -2.62 -7.12 1.61
N VAL A 33 -3.34 -6.88 0.51
CA VAL A 33 -4.79 -6.68 0.54
C VAL A 33 -5.53 -7.93 0.99
N ASP A 34 -5.05 -9.12 0.60
CA ASP A 34 -5.61 -10.38 1.06
C ASP A 34 -5.44 -10.58 2.56
N ASP A 35 -4.23 -10.35 3.05
CA ASP A 35 -3.89 -10.44 4.48
C ASP A 35 -4.64 -9.39 5.33
N LEU A 36 -4.90 -8.20 4.78
CA LEU A 36 -5.75 -7.20 5.42
C LEU A 36 -7.18 -7.71 5.63
N ARG A 37 -7.72 -8.46 4.66
CA ARG A 37 -9.08 -9.00 4.71
C ARG A 37 -9.20 -10.11 5.75
N THR A 38 -8.13 -10.87 5.96
CA THR A 38 -8.08 -11.96 6.97
C THR A 38 -7.67 -11.46 8.35
N GLY A 39 -7.10 -10.25 8.45
CA GLY A 39 -6.59 -9.67 9.69
C GLY A 39 -5.23 -10.26 10.14
N ALA A 40 -4.59 -11.07 9.29
CA ALA A 40 -3.33 -11.75 9.62
C ALA A 40 -2.32 -11.60 8.47
N PHE A 41 -1.20 -10.94 8.76
CA PHE A 41 -0.12 -10.75 7.78
C PHE A 41 0.83 -11.94 7.71
N ARG A 42 1.14 -12.38 6.49
CA ARG A 42 2.18 -13.38 6.25
C ARG A 42 3.56 -12.83 6.61
N PRO A 43 4.47 -13.64 7.18
CA PRO A 43 5.82 -13.20 7.57
C PRO A 43 6.63 -12.59 6.41
N GLY A 44 6.35 -13.00 5.18
CA GLY A 44 7.05 -12.53 3.97
C GLY A 44 6.83 -11.05 3.63
N LEU A 45 5.72 -10.43 4.05
CA LEU A 45 5.41 -9.03 3.72
C LEU A 45 6.06 -8.02 4.68
N ARG A 46 6.57 -8.50 5.84
CA ARG A 46 7.26 -7.70 6.87
C ARG A 46 6.59 -6.35 7.15
N VAL A 47 5.27 -6.38 7.32
CA VAL A 47 4.48 -5.18 7.60
C VAL A 47 4.81 -4.67 9.00
N LYS A 48 5.15 -3.39 9.13
CA LYS A 48 5.46 -2.76 10.42
C LYS A 48 4.95 -1.32 10.47
N GLY A 49 4.61 -0.84 11.66
CA GLY A 49 4.32 0.58 11.89
C GLY A 49 5.58 1.43 11.84
N VAL A 50 5.50 2.62 11.25
CA VAL A 50 6.58 3.61 11.22
C VAL A 50 6.57 4.40 12.53
N ARG A 51 7.61 4.22 13.37
CA ARG A 51 7.65 4.80 14.73
C ARG A 51 7.50 6.33 14.78
N ARG A 52 8.02 7.06 13.79
CA ARG A 52 7.96 8.54 13.74
C ARG A 52 6.72 9.09 13.00
N ALA A 53 5.86 8.20 12.51
CA ALA A 53 4.65 8.57 11.78
C ALA A 53 3.49 7.63 12.19
N PRO A 54 2.79 7.93 13.30
CA PRO A 54 1.64 7.15 13.73
C PRO A 54 0.60 7.02 12.61
N GLY A 55 0.02 5.83 12.46
CA GLY A 55 -0.94 5.53 11.38
C GLY A 55 -0.30 5.24 10.01
N VAL A 56 1.02 5.41 9.87
CA VAL A 56 1.78 5.00 8.69
C VAL A 56 2.43 3.64 8.95
N PHE A 57 2.28 2.76 7.98
CA PHE A 57 2.84 1.43 7.95
C PHE A 57 3.77 1.29 6.75
N GLU A 58 4.74 0.39 6.86
CA GLU A 58 5.68 0.04 5.82
C GLU A 58 5.54 -1.44 5.50
N LEU A 59 5.53 -1.80 4.22
CA LEU A 59 5.65 -3.17 3.73
C LEU A 59 6.95 -3.33 2.94
N THR A 60 7.57 -4.50 3.04
CA THR A 60 8.78 -4.86 2.27
C THR A 60 8.41 -5.91 1.24
N TRP A 61 8.71 -5.68 -0.04
CA TRP A 61 8.30 -6.55 -1.14
C TRP A 61 9.46 -7.09 -1.98
N GLU A 62 10.67 -6.55 -1.79
CA GLU A 62 11.92 -6.99 -2.39
C GLU A 62 13.06 -6.43 -1.52
N GLY A 63 14.27 -7.00 -1.52
CA GLY A 63 15.34 -6.70 -0.55
C GLY A 63 15.45 -5.23 -0.11
N ASN A 64 15.38 -4.28 -1.06
CA ASN A 64 15.31 -2.83 -0.78
C ASN A 64 13.98 -2.18 -1.17
N GLY A 65 13.05 -2.91 -1.78
CA GLY A 65 11.72 -2.45 -2.12
C GLY A 65 10.87 -2.24 -0.87
N ARG A 66 10.62 -0.97 -0.54
CA ARG A 66 9.74 -0.55 0.57
C ARG A 66 8.61 0.30 0.04
N ALA A 67 7.42 0.10 0.57
CA ALA A 67 6.29 0.96 0.32
C ALA A 67 5.61 1.34 1.64
N THR A 68 5.34 2.62 1.80
CA THR A 68 4.58 3.12 2.94
C THR A 68 3.13 3.35 2.55
N TRP A 69 2.24 3.10 3.50
CA TRP A 69 0.82 3.33 3.35
C TRP A 69 0.26 3.80 4.68
N ALA A 70 -0.82 4.56 4.65
CA ALA A 70 -1.52 5.00 5.83
C ALA A 70 -3.00 4.64 5.69
N TYR A 71 -3.63 4.24 6.79
CA TYR A 71 -5.09 4.17 6.84
C TYR A 71 -5.63 5.60 6.95
N GLY A 72 -6.20 6.09 5.85
CA GLY A 72 -6.97 7.34 5.83
C GLY A 72 -8.42 7.09 6.25
N ALA A 73 -9.20 8.17 6.30
CA ALA A 73 -10.65 8.07 6.39
C ALA A 73 -11.19 7.22 5.22
N GLU A 74 -12.16 6.36 5.49
CA GLU A 74 -12.84 5.60 4.43
C GLU A 74 -13.44 6.57 3.41
N VAL A 75 -13.03 6.47 2.15
CA VAL A 75 -13.63 7.26 1.07
C VAL A 75 -14.96 6.59 0.70
N VAL A 76 -15.98 6.87 1.50
CA VAL A 76 -17.36 6.45 1.21
C VAL A 76 -17.82 7.24 -0.02
N ARG A 77 -18.40 6.55 -1.01
CA ARG A 77 -19.11 7.23 -2.10
C ARG A 77 -20.38 7.87 -1.54
N GLU A 78 -20.38 9.18 -1.34
CA GLU A 78 -21.65 9.91 -1.28
C GLU A 78 -22.08 10.29 -2.69
N HIS A 79 -23.09 9.56 -3.18
CA HIS A 79 -24.13 10.19 -3.98
C HIS A 79 -24.95 11.07 -3.03
N ALA A 80 -24.74 12.37 -3.08
CA ALA A 80 -25.73 13.34 -2.61
C ALA A 80 -25.92 14.36 -3.73
N CYS A 81 -26.99 14.18 -4.51
CA CYS A 81 -27.62 15.30 -5.20
C CYS A 81 -28.18 16.24 -4.12
N VAL A 82 -27.83 17.51 -4.19
CA VAL A 82 -28.70 18.65 -3.86
C VAL A 82 -28.39 19.79 -4.81
#